data_AF-A0A9X3D9D7-F1
#
_entry.id   AF-A0A9X3D9D7-F1
#
_cell.length_a   1.000
_cell.length_b   1.000
_cell.length_c   1.000
_cell.angle_alpha   90.00
_cell.angle_beta   90.00
_cell.angle_gamma   90.00
#
_symmetry.space_group_name_H-M   'P 1'
#
loop_
_entity.id
_entity.type
_entity.pdbx_description
1 polymer ?
#
loop_
_entity_poly.entity_id
_entity_poly.type
_entity_poly.pdbx_seq_one_letter_code
_entity_poly.pdbx_strand_id
1 'polypeptide(L)'
;MTDSSELTSRVHLVTATPWQQAVDCYFNPDDDVDIDDLRFGFPGRWDAGDLFVVVTTDSHTPAIIVVEESETDSDATRSHEHTYMGPFDFGLSIAAVEARLATTLPAEAATLAPKLGERLLQAIESEASDPTSWRELDERGCLADVADWPPHDSWAPCACCGRHSYDGVELEQHALADEHEQEFFGFGPLTVCMPCHDRLHRPLAPGADDVMFGFRPLCPSCSAMRTFRVIWGMPAGPPGPGTDIAGCVITSPFTPEYRCGECDYVWTDDDEAYRPLPPEDTDARVRARIDTAPPGVYRPFSRVTEPGRVIVGDYMARQVSSSSAWGPGVVHEL
;
A
#
# COMPACT_ATOMS: atom_id res chain seq x y z
N MET A 1 22.35 17.44 45.36
CA MET A 1 20.93 17.09 45.19
C MET A 1 20.39 17.99 44.10
N THR A 2 20.63 17.61 42.87
CA THR A 2 19.98 18.18 41.69
C THR A 2 18.84 17.24 41.37
N ASP A 3 17.63 17.76 41.54
CA ASP A 3 16.37 17.11 41.26
C ASP A 3 16.22 17.07 39.74
N SER A 4 16.74 16.01 39.11
CA SER A 4 16.40 15.68 37.73
C SER A 4 15.03 15.03 37.75
N SER A 5 13.97 15.83 37.87
CA SER A 5 12.66 15.38 37.42
C SER A 5 12.78 15.18 35.91
N GLU A 6 12.88 13.94 35.46
CA GLU A 6 12.52 13.59 34.10
C GLU A 6 11.10 14.13 33.89
N LEU A 7 10.97 15.26 33.19
CA LEU A 7 9.69 15.72 32.69
C LEU A 7 9.23 14.65 31.71
N THR A 8 8.32 13.79 32.15
CA THR A 8 7.67 12.84 31.26
C THR A 8 6.85 13.63 30.25
N SER A 9 7.22 13.52 28.97
CA SER A 9 6.47 14.09 27.85
C SER A 9 4.99 13.73 27.97
N ARG A 10 4.11 14.73 27.90
CA ARG A 10 2.67 14.47 27.92
C ARG A 10 2.24 13.95 26.56
N VAL A 11 1.19 13.14 26.55
CA VAL A 11 0.62 12.61 25.31
C VAL A 11 -0.69 13.33 25.04
N HIS A 12 -0.82 13.83 23.81
CA HIS A 12 -2.01 14.51 23.32
C HIS A 12 -2.60 13.75 22.14
N LEU A 13 -3.93 13.66 22.11
CA LEU A 13 -4.65 13.32 20.90
C LEU A 13 -4.86 14.61 20.09
N VAL A 14 -4.49 14.56 18.82
CA VAL A 14 -4.68 15.63 17.84
C VAL A 14 -5.56 15.08 16.73
N THR A 15 -6.57 15.82 16.31
CA THR A 15 -7.44 15.39 15.19
C THR A 15 -7.01 16.09 13.90
N ALA A 16 -7.12 15.40 12.76
CA ALA A 16 -6.82 15.96 11.44
C ALA A 16 -7.95 15.66 10.45
N THR A 17 -8.34 16.67 9.67
CA THR A 17 -9.38 16.61 8.64
C THR A 17 -9.12 17.65 7.54
N PRO A 18 -9.35 17.39 6.25
CA PRO A 18 -9.80 16.12 5.68
C PRO A 18 -8.72 15.04 5.73
N TRP A 19 -9.10 13.77 5.90
CA TRP A 19 -8.14 12.69 6.09
C TRP A 19 -7.18 12.52 4.91
N GLN A 20 -7.64 12.71 3.66
CA GLN A 20 -6.76 12.60 2.48
C GLN A 20 -5.65 13.65 2.52
N GLN A 21 -5.98 14.90 2.82
CA GLN A 21 -4.97 15.97 2.92
C GLN A 21 -4.04 15.75 4.12
N ALA A 22 -4.54 15.18 5.22
CA ALA A 22 -3.69 14.80 6.34
C ALA A 22 -2.70 13.70 5.92
N VAL A 23 -3.16 12.69 5.18
CA VAL A 23 -2.29 11.66 4.61
C VAL A 23 -1.28 12.31 3.65
N ASP A 24 -1.72 13.11 2.68
CA ASP A 24 -0.80 13.72 1.73
C ASP A 24 0.25 14.60 2.43
N CYS A 25 -0.13 15.36 3.46
CA CYS A 25 0.78 16.17 4.28
C CYS A 25 1.90 15.35 4.96
N TYR A 26 1.61 14.11 5.38
CA TYR A 26 2.58 13.27 6.10
C TYR A 26 3.30 12.26 5.22
N PHE A 27 2.71 11.87 4.08
CA PHE A 27 3.23 10.80 3.22
C PHE A 27 3.75 11.31 1.88
N ASN A 28 3.44 12.54 1.47
CA ASN A 28 3.92 13.12 0.22
C ASN A 28 4.79 14.37 0.48
N PRO A 29 6.11 14.30 0.23
CA PRO A 29 7.02 15.42 0.46
C PRO A 29 7.00 16.49 -0.65
N ASP A 30 6.13 16.36 -1.66
CA ASP A 30 6.06 17.34 -2.75
C ASP A 30 5.41 18.66 -2.29
N ASP A 31 6.04 19.79 -2.64
CA ASP A 31 5.59 21.14 -2.26
C ASP A 31 4.25 21.57 -2.93
N ASP A 32 3.73 20.76 -3.87
CA ASP A 32 2.52 21.04 -4.64
C ASP A 32 1.26 20.36 -4.08
N VAL A 33 1.35 19.70 -2.92
CA VAL A 33 0.18 19.06 -2.28
C VAL A 33 -0.81 20.13 -1.81
N ASP A 34 -2.06 20.01 -2.25
CA ASP A 34 -3.15 20.87 -1.78
C ASP A 34 -3.55 20.50 -0.34
N ILE A 35 -2.97 21.24 0.61
CA ILE A 35 -3.27 21.16 2.04
C ILE A 35 -4.03 22.39 2.54
N ASP A 36 -4.60 23.22 1.65
CA ASP A 36 -5.19 24.51 2.02
C ASP A 36 -6.41 24.37 2.95
N ASP A 37 -7.12 23.24 2.86
CA ASP A 37 -8.28 22.92 3.68
C ASP A 37 -7.94 22.07 4.93
N LEU A 38 -6.68 21.68 5.10
CA LEU A 38 -6.24 20.81 6.18
C LEU A 38 -6.35 21.53 7.52
N ARG A 39 -7.08 20.91 8.44
CA ARG A 39 -7.35 21.43 9.78
C ARG A 39 -6.91 20.44 10.83
N PHE A 40 -6.14 20.95 11.77
CA PHE A 40 -5.76 20.25 12.98
C PHE A 40 -6.59 20.74 14.17
N GLY A 41 -7.11 19.80 14.96
CA GLY A 41 -7.65 20.04 16.28
C GLY A 41 -6.58 19.75 17.33
N PHE A 42 -6.15 20.78 18.06
CA PHE A 42 -5.17 20.66 19.14
C PHE A 42 -5.84 20.81 20.52
N PRO A 43 -5.28 20.18 21.57
CA PRO A 43 -5.69 20.45 22.94
C PRO A 43 -5.36 21.91 23.33
N GLY A 44 -6.04 22.43 24.34
CA GLY A 44 -5.91 23.86 24.69
C GLY A 44 -4.52 24.32 25.14
N ARG A 45 -3.64 23.43 25.60
CA ARG A 45 -2.23 23.72 25.98
C ARG A 45 -1.34 22.49 25.78
N TRP A 46 -0.13 22.73 25.29
CA TRP A 46 0.97 21.77 25.19
C TRP A 46 2.30 22.51 25.41
N ASP A 47 3.37 21.77 25.73
CA ASP A 47 4.73 22.27 25.88
C ASP A 47 5.61 21.57 24.83
N ALA A 48 6.71 22.19 24.39
CA ALA A 48 7.64 21.49 23.50
C ALA A 48 8.22 20.23 24.15
N GLY A 49 8.38 19.19 23.33
CA GLY A 49 8.74 17.85 23.77
C GLY A 49 7.55 16.99 24.21
N ASP A 50 6.32 17.54 24.23
CA ASP A 50 5.11 16.72 24.36
C ASP A 50 4.85 15.93 23.06
N LEU A 51 4.20 14.77 23.16
CA LEU A 51 3.92 13.87 22.05
C LEU A 51 2.50 14.07 21.52
N PHE A 52 2.36 14.20 20.20
CA PHE A 52 1.09 14.27 19.50
C PHE A 52 0.81 12.96 18.79
N VAL A 53 -0.32 12.33 19.13
CA VAL A 53 -0.89 11.20 18.39
C VAL A 53 -1.92 11.78 17.44
N VAL A 54 -1.60 11.77 16.15
CA VAL A 54 -2.42 12.41 15.12
C VAL A 54 -3.44 11.41 14.57
N VAL A 55 -4.71 11.78 14.65
CA VAL A 55 -5.86 10.92 14.34
C VAL A 55 -6.71 11.57 13.25
N THR A 56 -6.90 10.87 12.13
CA THR A 56 -7.91 11.24 11.13
C THR A 56 -9.29 10.83 11.62
N THR A 57 -10.29 11.70 11.44
CA THR A 57 -11.63 11.50 12.04
C THR A 57 -12.77 11.44 11.03
N ASP A 58 -12.52 11.81 9.78
CA ASP A 58 -13.48 11.82 8.67
C ASP A 58 -13.21 10.73 7.61
N SER A 59 -12.27 9.82 7.89
CA SER A 59 -12.06 8.59 7.13
C SER A 59 -13.17 7.56 7.38
N HIS A 60 -13.24 6.51 6.55
CA HIS A 60 -14.20 5.40 6.74
C HIS A 60 -14.16 4.80 8.14
N THR A 61 -12.95 4.70 8.71
CA THR A 61 -12.75 4.45 10.14
C THR A 61 -11.65 5.37 10.68
N PRO A 62 -11.80 5.97 11.88
CA PRO A 62 -10.78 6.85 12.45
C PRO A 62 -9.42 6.15 12.58
N ALA A 63 -8.36 6.83 12.14
CA ALA A 63 -7.04 6.23 11.99
C ALA A 63 -5.93 7.08 12.61
N ILE A 64 -5.04 6.44 13.37
CA ILE A 64 -3.78 7.05 13.79
C ILE A 64 -2.82 7.01 12.60
N ILE A 65 -2.29 8.16 12.20
CA ILE A 65 -1.39 8.28 11.04
C ILE A 65 0.07 8.46 11.43
N VAL A 66 0.35 9.12 12.55
CA VAL A 66 1.71 9.33 13.05
C VAL A 66 1.67 9.64 14.55
N VAL A 67 2.80 9.41 15.22
CA VAL A 67 3.10 10.01 16.53
C VAL A 67 4.33 10.90 16.36
N GLU A 68 4.20 12.17 16.70
CA GLU A 68 5.26 13.19 16.55
C GLU A 68 5.57 13.87 17.88
N GLU A 69 6.79 14.39 18.01
CA GLU A 69 7.19 15.23 19.14
C GLU A 69 6.96 16.70 18.78
N SER A 70 6.29 17.44 19.66
CA SER A 70 5.96 18.85 19.47
C SER A 70 7.18 19.76 19.61
N GLU A 71 7.28 20.74 18.72
CA GLU A 71 8.36 21.73 18.72
C GLU A 71 7.93 23.09 19.28
N THR A 72 8.92 23.87 19.73
CA THR A 72 8.74 25.25 20.22
C THR A 72 9.00 26.34 19.16
N ASP A 73 9.61 26.03 18.01
CA ASP A 73 10.16 27.08 17.14
C ASP A 73 9.48 27.20 15.77
N SER A 74 9.22 28.44 15.37
CA SER A 74 8.43 28.84 14.20
C SER A 74 9.22 28.93 12.89
N ASP A 75 10.46 28.44 12.87
CA ASP A 75 11.29 28.45 11.66
C ASP A 75 10.97 27.24 10.79
N ALA A 76 9.85 27.40 10.07
CA ALA A 76 9.33 26.49 9.06
C ALA A 76 10.32 26.32 7.90
N THR A 77 11.34 25.48 8.08
CA THR A 77 12.03 24.81 6.97
C THR A 77 12.61 23.49 7.48
N ARG A 78 11.86 22.40 7.24
CA ARG A 78 12.22 20.95 7.32
C ARG A 78 11.63 20.16 8.51
N SER A 79 10.32 19.92 8.47
CA SER A 79 9.56 19.14 9.46
C SER A 79 9.54 17.61 9.22
N HIS A 80 10.68 16.98 8.90
CA HIS A 80 10.76 15.51 8.73
C HIS A 80 11.59 14.81 9.83
N GLU A 81 12.14 15.53 10.81
CA GLU A 81 13.08 14.98 11.81
C GLU A 81 12.45 14.67 13.19
N HIS A 82 11.14 14.86 13.39
CA HIS A 82 10.48 14.73 14.72
C HIS A 82 9.40 13.65 14.81
N THR A 83 9.41 12.68 13.89
CA THR A 83 8.53 11.51 13.97
C THR A 83 9.00 10.58 15.09
N TYR A 84 8.18 10.41 16.11
CA TYR A 84 8.42 9.47 17.21
C TYR A 84 8.05 8.04 16.81
N MET A 85 6.87 7.86 16.18
CA MET A 85 6.42 6.58 15.62
C MET A 85 5.65 6.81 14.31
N GLY A 86 5.84 5.89 13.35
CA GLY A 86 5.22 5.98 12.03
C GLY A 86 6.11 6.73 11.02
N PRO A 87 5.52 7.36 10.00
CA PRO A 87 4.09 7.37 9.71
C PRO A 87 3.57 5.95 9.37
N PHE A 88 2.30 5.69 9.69
CA PHE A 88 1.68 4.37 9.53
C PHE A 88 0.98 4.28 8.18
N ASP A 89 1.61 3.59 7.21
CA ASP A 89 1.23 3.62 5.79
C ASP A 89 -0.24 3.28 5.47
N PHE A 90 -0.96 2.59 6.36
CA PHE A 90 -2.40 2.28 6.21
C PHE A 90 -3.24 2.77 7.39
N GLY A 91 -2.65 3.60 8.25
CA GLY A 91 -3.18 3.99 9.54
C GLY A 91 -3.32 2.82 10.52
N LEU A 92 -3.44 3.15 11.80
CA LEU A 92 -3.84 2.20 12.84
C LEU A 92 -5.26 2.48 13.27
N SER A 93 -6.09 1.44 13.39
CA SER A 93 -7.50 1.59 13.75
C SER A 93 -7.61 2.08 15.18
N ILE A 94 -8.32 3.18 15.41
CA ILE A 94 -8.61 3.64 16.78
C ILE A 94 -9.37 2.54 17.54
N ALA A 95 -10.30 1.84 16.90
CA ALA A 95 -11.04 0.75 17.53
C ALA A 95 -10.13 -0.42 17.97
N ALA A 96 -9.12 -0.77 17.16
CA ALA A 96 -8.14 -1.79 17.53
C ALA A 96 -7.26 -1.35 18.71
N VAL A 97 -6.79 -0.10 18.68
CA VAL A 97 -5.99 0.48 19.76
C VAL A 97 -6.80 0.57 21.06
N GLU A 98 -8.07 1.00 20.99
CA GLU A 98 -8.99 1.03 22.13
C GLU A 98 -9.28 -0.37 22.69
N ALA A 99 -9.40 -1.39 21.83
CA ALA A 99 -9.57 -2.78 22.23
C ALA A 99 -8.36 -3.26 23.06
N ARG A 100 -7.12 -2.95 22.63
CA ARG A 100 -5.88 -3.24 23.39
C ARG A 100 -5.79 -2.45 24.69
N LEU A 101 -6.26 -1.20 24.67
CA LEU A 101 -6.31 -0.34 25.85
C LEU A 101 -7.38 -0.76 26.85
N ALA A 102 -8.37 -1.55 26.43
CA ALA A 102 -9.59 -1.83 27.19
C ALA A 102 -10.29 -0.55 27.69
N THR A 103 -10.20 0.54 26.94
CA THR A 103 -10.84 1.82 27.23
C THR A 103 -10.98 2.65 25.96
N THR A 104 -11.98 3.52 25.91
CA THR A 104 -12.19 4.42 24.79
C THR A 104 -11.39 5.71 24.97
N LEU A 105 -10.87 6.22 23.86
CA LEU A 105 -10.18 7.48 23.77
C LEU A 105 -11.20 8.62 23.60
N PRO A 106 -10.85 9.85 23.99
CA PRO A 106 -11.61 11.03 23.62
C PRO A 106 -11.76 11.15 22.09
N ALA A 107 -12.99 11.45 21.63
CA ALA A 107 -13.26 11.69 20.21
C ALA A 107 -12.72 13.05 19.71
N GLU A 108 -12.55 14.00 20.62
CA GLU A 108 -11.97 15.32 20.34
C GLU A 108 -10.52 15.38 20.83
N ALA A 109 -9.77 16.36 20.31
CA ALA A 109 -8.40 16.62 20.72
C ALA A 109 -8.29 16.86 22.24
N ALA A 110 -7.38 16.15 22.89
CA ALA A 110 -7.30 16.13 24.35
C ALA A 110 -5.91 15.78 24.86
N THR A 111 -5.52 16.40 25.98
CA THR A 111 -4.35 15.97 26.76
C THR A 111 -4.74 14.78 27.61
N LEU A 112 -4.02 13.67 27.46
CA LEU A 112 -4.29 12.45 28.20
C LEU A 112 -3.67 12.48 29.58
N ALA A 113 -4.30 11.78 30.53
CA ALA A 113 -3.67 11.52 31.82
C ALA A 113 -2.37 10.72 31.61
N PRO A 114 -1.28 10.99 32.36
CA PRO A 114 0.04 10.40 32.07
C PRO A 114 0.04 8.87 31.89
N LYS A 115 -0.63 8.15 32.81
CA LYS A 115 -0.75 6.68 32.72
C LYS A 115 -1.55 6.20 31.51
N LEU A 116 -2.52 6.98 31.04
CA LEU A 116 -3.28 6.65 29.83
C LEU A 116 -2.42 6.92 28.59
N GLY A 117 -1.65 8.02 28.58
CA GLY A 117 -0.69 8.33 27.52
C GLY A 117 0.36 7.24 27.32
N GLU A 118 1.01 6.79 28.39
CA GLU A 118 2.01 5.70 28.34
C GLU A 118 1.40 4.40 27.79
N ARG A 119 0.21 4.03 28.26
CA ARG A 119 -0.51 2.84 27.79
C ARG A 119 -0.94 2.97 26.33
N LEU A 120 -1.32 4.17 25.89
CA LEU A 120 -1.67 4.45 24.50
C LEU A 120 -0.48 4.20 23.58
N LEU A 121 0.70 4.74 23.91
CA LEU A 121 1.91 4.52 23.11
C LEU A 121 2.26 3.03 23.01
N GLN A 122 2.15 2.28 24.11
CA GLN A 122 2.35 0.82 24.11
C GLN A 122 1.31 0.08 23.25
N ALA A 123 0.05 0.52 23.30
CA ALA A 123 -1.01 -0.07 22.49
C ALA A 123 -0.81 0.22 20.99
N ILE A 124 -0.36 1.43 20.64
CA ILE A 124 0.03 1.82 19.28
C ILE A 124 1.19 0.95 18.79
N GLU A 125 2.25 0.78 19.59
CA GLU A 125 3.39 -0.07 19.23
C GLU A 125 2.99 -1.53 19.02
N SER A 126 2.11 -2.03 19.90
CA SER A 126 1.58 -3.40 19.80
C SER A 126 0.71 -3.58 18.55
N GLU A 127 -0.16 -2.61 18.24
CA GLU A 127 -1.01 -2.66 17.05
C GLU A 127 -0.21 -2.48 15.75
N ALA A 128 0.86 -1.68 15.77
CA ALA A 128 1.76 -1.54 14.63
C ALA A 128 2.54 -2.82 14.33
N SER A 129 2.92 -3.58 15.37
CA SER A 129 3.74 -4.79 15.25
C SER A 129 2.93 -6.07 15.01
N ASP A 130 1.78 -6.20 15.66
CA ASP A 130 0.88 -7.35 15.53
C ASP A 130 -0.56 -6.86 15.33
N PRO A 131 -0.93 -6.45 14.11
CA PRO A 131 -2.19 -5.75 13.89
C PRO A 131 -3.42 -6.63 14.09
N THR A 132 -4.48 -6.05 14.67
CA THR A 132 -5.76 -6.76 14.87
C THR A 132 -6.44 -7.03 13.54
N SER A 133 -6.96 -8.26 13.36
CA SER A 133 -7.71 -8.62 12.16
C SER A 133 -9.02 -7.82 12.08
N TRP A 134 -9.40 -7.40 10.86
CA TRP A 134 -10.67 -6.70 10.66
C TRP A 134 -11.88 -7.51 11.11
N ARG A 135 -11.79 -8.84 11.08
CA ARG A 135 -12.86 -9.74 11.52
C ARG A 135 -13.20 -9.56 13.00
N GLU A 136 -12.25 -9.12 13.81
CA GLU A 136 -12.47 -8.82 15.23
C GLU A 136 -13.06 -7.42 15.46
N LEU A 137 -12.96 -6.54 14.45
CA LEU A 137 -13.37 -5.14 14.51
C LEU A 137 -14.73 -4.90 13.82
N ASP A 138 -15.00 -5.62 12.73
CA ASP A 138 -16.22 -5.53 11.93
C ASP A 138 -16.62 -6.91 11.37
N GLU A 139 -17.34 -7.70 12.18
CA GLU A 139 -17.76 -9.07 11.85
C GLU A 139 -18.73 -9.17 10.65
N ARG A 140 -19.28 -8.06 10.12
CA ARG A 140 -20.40 -8.10 9.17
C ARG A 140 -20.14 -7.44 7.83
N GLY A 141 -19.17 -6.53 7.72
CA GLY A 141 -18.99 -5.70 6.53
C GLY A 141 -18.83 -6.52 5.25
N CYS A 142 -17.78 -7.34 5.16
CA CYS A 142 -17.45 -8.00 3.90
C CYS A 142 -18.32 -9.24 3.60
N LEU A 143 -18.67 -10.01 4.64
CA LEU A 143 -19.36 -11.32 4.50
C LEU A 143 -20.82 -11.20 4.02
N ALA A 144 -21.50 -10.08 4.29
CA ALA A 144 -22.88 -9.88 3.90
C ALA A 144 -23.06 -9.77 2.38
N ASP A 145 -22.06 -9.21 1.69
CA ASP A 145 -22.13 -8.90 0.25
C ASP A 145 -21.70 -10.08 -0.64
N VAL A 146 -20.99 -11.07 -0.08
CA VAL A 146 -20.53 -12.27 -0.81
C VAL A 146 -21.42 -13.49 -0.65
N ALA A 147 -22.41 -13.47 0.25
CA ALA A 147 -23.25 -14.64 0.57
C ALA A 147 -24.03 -15.23 -0.63
N ASP A 148 -24.32 -14.40 -1.64
CA ASP A 148 -25.06 -14.80 -2.84
C ASP A 148 -24.15 -15.24 -4.01
N TRP A 149 -22.82 -15.18 -3.85
CA TRP A 149 -21.87 -15.53 -4.89
C TRP A 149 -21.49 -17.01 -4.84
N PRO A 150 -21.29 -17.66 -6.01
CA PRO A 150 -20.81 -19.03 -6.03
C PRO A 150 -19.44 -19.12 -5.33
N PRO A 151 -19.14 -20.28 -4.70
CA PRO A 151 -17.82 -20.50 -4.12
C PRO A 151 -16.74 -20.26 -5.19
N HIS A 152 -15.62 -19.65 -4.78
CA HIS A 152 -14.52 -19.33 -5.68
C HIS A 152 -14.06 -20.58 -6.45
N ASP A 153 -13.59 -20.37 -7.69
CA ASP A 153 -12.93 -21.45 -8.42
C ASP A 153 -11.65 -21.81 -7.65
N SER A 154 -11.54 -23.06 -7.18
CA SER A 154 -10.47 -23.50 -6.26
C SER A 154 -9.05 -23.31 -6.81
N TRP A 155 -8.95 -23.00 -8.11
CA TRP A 155 -7.73 -22.78 -8.86
C TRP A 155 -7.32 -21.30 -8.96
N ALA A 156 -8.19 -20.35 -8.59
CA ALA A 156 -7.87 -18.94 -8.66
C ALA A 156 -6.86 -18.55 -7.56
N PRO A 157 -5.75 -17.85 -7.88
CA PRO A 157 -4.88 -17.29 -6.87
C PRO A 157 -5.53 -16.11 -6.14
N CYS A 158 -4.95 -15.73 -5.00
CA CYS A 158 -5.21 -14.43 -4.38
C CYS A 158 -4.98 -13.31 -5.41
N ALA A 159 -6.01 -12.49 -5.66
CA ALA A 159 -5.98 -11.39 -6.62
C ALA A 159 -4.89 -10.36 -6.30
N CYS A 160 -4.54 -10.18 -5.02
CA CYS A 160 -3.50 -9.24 -4.61
C CYS A 160 -2.08 -9.83 -4.73
N CYS A 161 -1.75 -10.84 -3.91
CA CYS A 161 -0.37 -11.36 -3.84
C CYS A 161 -0.07 -12.50 -4.84
N GLY A 162 -1.08 -13.07 -5.49
CA GLY A 162 -0.92 -14.17 -6.46
C GLY A 162 -0.64 -15.55 -5.86
N ARG A 163 -0.68 -15.72 -4.52
CA ARG A 163 -0.54 -17.05 -3.87
C ARG A 163 -1.79 -17.90 -4.09
N HIS A 164 -1.60 -19.21 -4.25
CA HIS A 164 -2.69 -20.15 -4.53
C HIS A 164 -3.04 -20.99 -3.31
N SER A 165 -4.25 -21.56 -3.29
CA SER A 165 -4.72 -22.47 -2.24
C SER A 165 -3.78 -23.66 -2.00
N TYR A 166 -3.14 -24.19 -3.05
CA TYR A 166 -2.17 -25.28 -2.93
C TYR A 166 -0.84 -24.88 -2.27
N ASP A 167 -0.57 -23.58 -2.10
CA ASP A 167 0.52 -23.07 -1.26
C ASP A 167 0.18 -23.12 0.24
N GLY A 168 -0.97 -23.71 0.60
CA GLY A 168 -1.45 -23.85 1.97
C GLY A 168 -2.09 -22.58 2.53
N VAL A 169 -2.44 -21.61 1.68
CA VAL A 169 -3.16 -20.40 2.10
C VAL A 169 -4.67 -20.57 1.95
N GLU A 170 -5.42 -20.16 2.96
CA GLU A 170 -6.88 -20.06 2.87
C GLU A 170 -7.25 -18.81 2.07
N LEU A 171 -8.19 -18.99 1.13
CA LEU A 171 -8.72 -17.95 0.26
C LEU A 171 -10.16 -17.64 0.67
N GLU A 172 -10.47 -16.35 0.68
CA GLU A 172 -11.76 -15.79 1.02
C GLU A 172 -12.23 -14.86 -0.10
N GLN A 173 -13.49 -14.45 -0.05
CA GLN A 173 -14.04 -13.46 -0.96
C GLN A 173 -14.07 -12.08 -0.28
N HIS A 174 -13.65 -11.06 -1.02
CA HIS A 174 -13.71 -9.67 -0.65
C HIS A 174 -14.67 -8.92 -1.57
N ALA A 175 -15.65 -8.22 -1.01
CA ALA A 175 -16.60 -7.43 -1.76
C ALA A 175 -15.96 -6.11 -2.21
N LEU A 176 -16.09 -5.81 -3.50
CA LEU A 176 -15.65 -4.52 -4.05
C LEU A 176 -16.72 -3.47 -3.80
N ALA A 177 -16.40 -2.47 -2.98
CA ALA A 177 -17.36 -1.44 -2.58
C ALA A 177 -17.37 -0.24 -3.54
N ASP A 178 -16.28 -0.02 -4.27
CA ASP A 178 -16.08 1.17 -5.10
C ASP A 178 -16.28 0.89 -6.61
N GLU A 179 -16.83 1.88 -7.34
CA GLU A 179 -17.11 1.75 -8.78
C GLU A 179 -15.83 1.62 -9.62
N HIS A 180 -14.76 2.32 -9.26
CA HIS A 180 -13.46 2.23 -9.94
C HIS A 180 -12.84 0.85 -9.74
N GLU A 181 -12.94 0.30 -8.53
CA GLU A 181 -12.51 -1.07 -8.27
C GLU A 181 -13.32 -2.08 -9.09
N GLN A 182 -14.63 -1.91 -9.21
CA GLN A 182 -15.47 -2.79 -10.02
C GLN A 182 -15.17 -2.68 -11.51
N GLU A 183 -14.80 -1.51 -12.01
CA GLU A 183 -14.35 -1.34 -13.40
C GLU A 183 -13.01 -2.04 -13.66
N PHE A 184 -12.08 -1.97 -12.71
CA PHE A 184 -10.75 -2.58 -12.84
C PHE A 184 -10.77 -4.09 -12.63
N PHE A 185 -11.50 -4.56 -11.62
CA PHE A 185 -11.53 -5.97 -11.23
C PHE A 185 -12.71 -6.78 -11.80
N GLY A 186 -13.72 -6.10 -12.31
CA GLY A 186 -15.00 -6.67 -12.71
C GLY A 186 -16.06 -6.60 -11.61
N PHE A 187 -17.31 -6.82 -12.00
CA PHE A 187 -18.51 -6.65 -11.14
C PHE A 187 -18.73 -7.77 -10.11
N GLY A 188 -17.67 -8.42 -9.61
CA GLY A 188 -17.76 -9.54 -8.67
C GLY A 188 -16.69 -9.49 -7.58
N PRO A 189 -16.81 -10.32 -6.53
CA PRO A 189 -15.90 -10.28 -5.40
C PRO A 189 -14.50 -10.76 -5.79
N LEU A 190 -13.50 -10.22 -5.11
CA LEU A 190 -12.12 -10.66 -5.23
C LEU A 190 -11.87 -11.90 -4.41
N THR A 191 -11.15 -12.87 -4.98
CA THR A 191 -10.59 -13.97 -4.20
C THR A 191 -9.26 -13.52 -3.59
N VAL A 192 -9.14 -13.46 -2.27
CA VAL A 192 -7.95 -12.97 -1.56
C VAL A 192 -7.57 -13.90 -0.41
N CYS A 193 -6.28 -14.00 -0.08
CA CYS A 193 -5.87 -14.70 1.15
C CYS A 193 -6.10 -13.82 2.39
N MET A 194 -6.26 -14.44 3.56
CA MET A 194 -6.55 -13.71 4.82
C MET A 194 -5.65 -12.48 5.05
N PRO A 195 -4.30 -12.57 4.91
CA PRO A 195 -3.45 -11.39 5.12
C PRO A 195 -3.67 -10.27 4.10
N CYS A 196 -4.09 -10.58 2.86
CA CYS A 196 -4.44 -9.54 1.89
C CYS A 196 -5.81 -8.96 2.23
N HIS A 197 -6.74 -9.80 2.69
CA HIS A 197 -8.05 -9.34 3.16
C HIS A 197 -7.92 -8.35 4.33
N ASP A 198 -7.06 -8.65 5.31
CA ASP A 198 -6.75 -7.72 6.41
C ASP A 198 -6.09 -6.41 5.97
N ARG A 199 -5.42 -6.36 4.82
CA ARG A 199 -4.87 -5.11 4.26
C ARG A 199 -5.95 -4.25 3.64
N LEU A 200 -6.90 -4.85 2.94
CA LEU A 200 -8.01 -4.17 2.29
C LEU A 200 -8.96 -3.49 3.31
N HIS A 201 -9.03 -4.03 4.53
CA HIS A 201 -9.81 -3.45 5.62
C HIS A 201 -9.01 -2.53 6.56
N ARG A 202 -7.83 -2.07 6.14
CA ARG A 202 -7.09 -1.09 6.95
C ARG A 202 -7.84 0.25 7.00
N PRO A 203 -7.64 1.06 8.05
CA PRO A 203 -8.41 2.30 8.23
C PRO A 203 -8.25 3.32 7.11
N LEU A 204 -7.02 3.50 6.63
CA LEU A 204 -6.71 4.22 5.41
C LEU A 204 -6.60 3.18 4.29
N ALA A 205 -7.75 2.56 3.98
CA ALA A 205 -7.81 1.41 3.10
C ALA A 205 -7.15 1.75 1.76
N PRO A 206 -6.06 1.07 1.39
CA PRO A 206 -5.58 1.12 0.01
C PRO A 206 -6.64 0.50 -0.89
N GLY A 207 -6.79 1.00 -2.12
CA GLY A 207 -7.63 0.33 -3.10
C GLY A 207 -7.19 -1.12 -3.32
N ALA A 208 -8.07 -1.98 -3.81
CA ALA A 208 -7.68 -3.35 -4.10
C ALA A 208 -6.57 -3.44 -5.16
N ASP A 209 -6.54 -2.49 -6.10
CA ASP A 209 -5.50 -2.35 -7.11
C ASP A 209 -4.19 -1.92 -6.49
N ASP A 210 -4.23 -0.97 -5.55
CA ASP A 210 -3.09 -0.61 -4.72
C ASP A 210 -2.52 -1.87 -4.08
N VAL A 211 -3.29 -2.58 -3.24
CA VAL A 211 -2.78 -3.79 -2.54
C VAL A 211 -2.16 -4.79 -3.51
N MET A 212 -2.80 -5.00 -4.67
CA MET A 212 -2.30 -5.86 -5.73
C MET A 212 -0.96 -5.39 -6.30
N PHE A 213 -0.83 -4.12 -6.66
CA PHE A 213 0.40 -3.54 -7.21
C PHE A 213 1.51 -3.44 -6.16
N GLY A 214 1.18 -3.28 -4.88
CA GLY A 214 2.14 -3.29 -3.77
C GLY A 214 2.87 -4.63 -3.59
N PHE A 215 2.34 -5.74 -4.11
CA PHE A 215 3.04 -7.04 -4.13
C PHE A 215 3.93 -7.24 -5.37
N ARG A 216 4.00 -6.25 -6.26
CA ARG A 216 4.70 -6.33 -7.54
C ARG A 216 5.98 -5.48 -7.50
N PRO A 217 6.99 -5.82 -8.31
CA PRO A 217 8.19 -5.01 -8.39
C PRO A 217 7.87 -3.63 -8.98
N LEU A 218 8.48 -2.58 -8.44
CA LEU A 218 8.46 -1.26 -9.07
C LEU A 218 9.07 -1.32 -10.47
N CYS A 219 8.61 -0.44 -11.36
CA CYS A 219 9.20 -0.29 -12.68
C CYS A 219 10.69 0.06 -12.54
N PRO A 220 11.60 -0.68 -13.19
CA PRO A 220 13.02 -0.40 -13.09
C PRO A 220 13.48 0.83 -13.88
N SER A 221 12.64 1.33 -14.80
CA SER A 221 12.92 2.52 -15.61
C SER A 221 12.40 3.82 -14.98
N CYS A 222 11.22 3.80 -14.35
CA CYS A 222 10.56 5.01 -13.84
C CYS A 222 10.08 4.90 -12.38
N SER A 223 10.34 3.79 -11.70
CA SER A 223 9.90 3.50 -10.32
C SER A 223 8.39 3.45 -10.09
N ALA A 224 7.57 3.53 -11.14
CA ALA A 224 6.12 3.41 -11.02
C ALA A 224 5.68 2.08 -10.39
N MET A 225 4.65 2.13 -9.55
CA MET A 225 4.09 0.97 -8.84
C MET A 225 3.18 0.11 -9.71
N ARG A 226 2.55 0.70 -10.73
CA ARG A 226 1.61 0.04 -11.64
C ARG A 226 2.32 -0.93 -12.59
N THR A 227 2.81 -2.02 -12.04
CA THR A 227 3.47 -3.11 -12.78
C THR A 227 2.46 -4.19 -13.09
N PHE A 228 2.22 -4.47 -14.36
CA PHE A 228 1.38 -5.56 -14.85
C PHE A 228 2.17 -6.85 -14.93
N ARG A 229 1.56 -7.98 -14.58
CA ARG A 229 2.13 -9.31 -14.89
C ARG A 229 1.91 -9.61 -16.37
N VAL A 230 2.89 -10.20 -17.02
CA VAL A 230 2.79 -10.61 -18.42
C VAL A 230 2.60 -12.12 -18.47
N ILE A 231 1.50 -12.56 -19.09
CA ILE A 231 1.28 -13.97 -19.41
C ILE A 231 1.48 -14.23 -20.90
N TRP A 232 2.03 -15.39 -21.21
CA TRP A 232 2.32 -15.83 -22.56
C TRP A 232 1.38 -16.95 -22.98
N GLY A 233 1.12 -17.02 -24.28
CA GLY A 233 0.25 -18.02 -24.89
C GLY A 233 -1.20 -17.56 -25.02
N MET A 234 -2.10 -18.54 -24.99
CA MET A 234 -3.53 -18.35 -25.17
C MET A 234 -4.26 -18.80 -23.90
N PRO A 235 -4.48 -17.89 -22.92
CA PRO A 235 -5.20 -18.25 -21.70
C PRO A 235 -6.62 -18.72 -22.03
N ALA A 236 -7.15 -19.61 -21.19
CA ALA A 236 -8.48 -20.19 -21.36
C ALA A 236 -9.63 -19.17 -21.20
N GLY A 237 -9.32 -17.97 -20.72
CA GLY A 237 -10.25 -16.85 -20.57
C GLY A 237 -9.52 -15.51 -20.68
N PRO A 238 -10.25 -14.38 -20.57
CA PRO A 238 -9.63 -13.07 -20.49
C PRO A 238 -8.61 -13.01 -19.34
N PRO A 239 -7.52 -12.25 -19.50
CA PRO A 239 -6.54 -12.12 -18.43
C PRO A 239 -7.21 -11.44 -17.22
N GLY A 240 -6.85 -11.88 -16.02
CA GLY A 240 -7.33 -11.24 -14.81
C GLY A 240 -6.78 -9.80 -14.67
N PRO A 241 -7.34 -9.02 -13.74
CA PRO A 241 -6.90 -7.65 -13.46
C PRO A 241 -5.39 -7.55 -13.21
N GLY A 242 -4.80 -6.46 -13.67
CA GLY A 242 -3.35 -6.25 -13.61
C GLY A 242 -2.52 -7.28 -14.40
N THR A 243 -3.11 -8.01 -15.36
CA THR A 243 -2.38 -8.96 -16.20
C THR A 243 -2.47 -8.57 -17.68
N ASP A 244 -1.33 -8.56 -18.36
CA ASP A 244 -1.19 -8.29 -19.79
C ASP A 244 -0.85 -9.58 -20.56
N ILE A 245 -1.27 -9.67 -21.83
CA ILE A 245 -1.02 -10.83 -22.70
C ILE A 245 -0.01 -10.45 -23.77
N ALA A 246 1.19 -11.04 -23.72
CA ALA A 246 2.23 -10.81 -24.72
C ALA A 246 2.08 -11.67 -25.99
N GLY A 247 1.06 -12.53 -26.05
CA GLY A 247 0.76 -13.40 -27.17
C GLY A 247 1.57 -14.71 -27.17
N CYS A 248 1.61 -15.39 -28.32
CA CYS A 248 2.13 -16.76 -28.40
C CYS A 248 3.59 -16.87 -28.86
N VAL A 249 4.22 -15.77 -29.27
CA VAL A 249 5.56 -15.78 -29.88
C VAL A 249 6.50 -14.89 -29.09
N ILE A 250 7.52 -15.48 -28.49
CA ILE A 250 8.59 -14.74 -27.82
C ILE A 250 9.55 -14.24 -28.90
N THR A 251 9.45 -12.96 -29.23
CA THR A 251 10.34 -12.29 -30.19
C THR A 251 11.53 -11.59 -29.51
N SER A 252 11.48 -11.47 -28.19
CA SER A 252 12.49 -10.82 -27.36
C SER A 252 13.60 -11.80 -26.95
N PRO A 253 14.79 -11.30 -26.57
CA PRO A 253 15.92 -12.15 -26.13
C PRO A 253 15.70 -12.84 -24.77
N PHE A 254 14.62 -12.49 -24.07
CA PHE A 254 14.12 -13.09 -22.83
C PHE A 254 12.58 -13.17 -22.87
N THR A 255 11.99 -13.79 -21.86
CA THR A 255 10.53 -13.87 -21.68
C THR A 255 10.10 -12.83 -20.63
N PRO A 256 9.57 -11.66 -21.03
CA PRO A 256 9.03 -10.68 -20.09
C PRO A 256 8.02 -11.28 -19.12
N GLU A 257 8.20 -11.01 -17.83
CA GLU A 257 7.25 -11.37 -16.77
C GLU A 257 6.43 -10.16 -16.32
N TYR A 258 6.93 -8.96 -16.61
CA TYR A 258 6.37 -7.71 -16.15
C TYR A 258 6.36 -6.65 -17.23
N ARG A 259 5.38 -5.75 -17.14
CA ARG A 259 5.26 -4.53 -17.94
C ARG A 259 4.87 -3.35 -17.05
N CYS A 260 5.46 -2.19 -17.28
CA CYS A 260 5.07 -0.96 -16.58
C CYS A 260 3.82 -0.37 -17.23
N GLY A 261 2.82 -0.01 -16.43
CA GLY A 261 1.62 0.69 -16.88
C GLY A 261 1.85 2.15 -17.26
N GLU A 262 2.92 2.78 -16.77
CA GLU A 262 3.21 4.20 -17.02
C GLU A 262 4.14 4.42 -18.23
N CYS A 263 5.28 3.71 -18.27
CA CYS A 263 6.29 3.91 -19.33
C CYS A 263 6.41 2.75 -20.32
N ASP A 264 5.52 1.75 -20.23
CA ASP A 264 5.49 0.55 -21.08
C ASP A 264 6.75 -0.33 -21.06
N TYR A 265 7.69 -0.07 -20.15
CA TYR A 265 8.92 -0.85 -20.04
C TYR A 265 8.60 -2.31 -19.70
N VAL A 266 9.26 -3.26 -20.36
CA VAL A 266 9.07 -4.70 -20.14
C VAL A 266 10.34 -5.34 -19.60
N TRP A 267 10.20 -6.21 -18.61
CA TRP A 267 11.33 -6.88 -17.98
C TRP A 267 10.96 -8.25 -17.42
N THR A 268 11.97 -8.99 -16.99
CA THR A 268 11.85 -10.25 -16.25
C THR A 268 12.78 -10.18 -15.05
N ASP A 269 12.35 -10.78 -13.93
CA ASP A 269 13.21 -10.98 -12.76
C ASP A 269 13.97 -12.32 -12.83
N ASP A 270 13.71 -13.14 -13.87
CA ASP A 270 14.41 -14.40 -14.12
C ASP A 270 15.80 -14.17 -14.75
N ASP A 271 16.84 -14.39 -13.93
CA ASP A 271 18.24 -14.31 -14.31
C ASP A 271 18.68 -15.43 -15.28
N GLU A 272 17.93 -16.52 -15.42
CA GLU A 272 18.25 -17.60 -16.36
C GLU A 272 17.66 -17.33 -17.76
N ALA A 273 16.67 -16.45 -17.86
CA ALA A 273 15.96 -16.16 -19.10
C ALA A 273 16.74 -15.26 -20.09
N TYR A 274 17.76 -14.52 -19.62
CA TYR A 274 18.57 -13.66 -20.48
C TYR A 274 19.60 -14.47 -21.26
N ARG A 275 19.47 -14.53 -22.58
CA ARG A 275 20.54 -15.04 -23.45
C ARG A 275 21.69 -14.01 -23.54
N PRO A 276 22.96 -14.44 -23.57
CA PRO A 276 24.07 -13.55 -23.88
C PRO A 276 23.84 -12.88 -25.23
N LEU A 277 23.88 -11.54 -25.28
CA LEU A 277 23.75 -10.78 -26.51
C LEU A 277 24.90 -11.14 -27.48
N PRO A 278 24.62 -11.29 -28.79
CA PRO A 278 25.68 -11.42 -29.78
C PRO A 278 26.56 -10.15 -29.79
N PRO A 279 27.89 -10.28 -29.97
CA PRO A 279 28.86 -9.24 -29.69
C PRO A 279 28.86 -8.01 -30.62
N GLU A 280 27.91 -7.86 -31.54
CA GLU A 280 27.96 -6.85 -32.61
C GLU A 280 26.81 -5.83 -32.65
N ASP A 281 25.89 -5.82 -31.68
CA ASP A 281 24.89 -4.76 -31.58
C ASP A 281 25.29 -3.73 -30.52
N THR A 282 25.78 -2.58 -30.97
CA THR A 282 26.48 -1.59 -30.13
C THR A 282 25.59 -0.76 -29.21
N ASP A 283 24.27 -0.96 -29.21
CA ASP A 283 23.34 -0.23 -28.32
C ASP A 283 22.70 -1.10 -27.21
N ALA A 284 22.92 -2.41 -27.21
CA ALA A 284 22.37 -3.28 -26.17
C ALA A 284 23.30 -3.34 -24.95
N ARG A 285 23.01 -2.53 -23.92
CA ARG A 285 23.73 -2.54 -22.64
C ARG A 285 23.09 -3.45 -21.58
N VAL A 286 23.97 -4.00 -20.75
CA VAL A 286 23.81 -5.12 -19.80
C VAL A 286 23.26 -4.72 -18.41
N ARG A 287 22.61 -5.69 -17.74
CA ARG A 287 22.37 -5.98 -16.28
C ARG A 287 22.97 -5.09 -15.17
N ALA A 288 22.20 -4.90 -14.08
CA ALA A 288 22.55 -5.17 -12.66
C ALA A 288 21.35 -4.99 -11.70
N ARG A 289 21.34 -5.65 -10.53
CA ARG A 289 20.31 -5.71 -9.45
C ARG A 289 20.85 -5.08 -8.15
N ILE A 290 20.00 -4.44 -7.34
CA ILE A 290 20.05 -4.58 -5.86
C ILE A 290 18.61 -4.78 -5.43
N ASP A 291 18.30 -5.92 -4.81
CA ASP A 291 16.97 -6.16 -4.26
C ASP A 291 17.16 -6.74 -2.86
N THR A 292 16.73 -6.00 -1.85
CA THR A 292 16.75 -6.44 -0.46
C THR A 292 15.42 -7.04 -0.03
N ALA A 293 14.36 -6.95 -0.86
CA ALA A 293 13.05 -7.48 -0.54
C ALA A 293 12.79 -8.81 -1.27
N PRO A 294 12.48 -9.91 -0.56
CA PRO A 294 12.03 -11.15 -1.17
C PRO A 294 10.81 -10.93 -2.11
N PRO A 295 10.64 -11.74 -3.16
CA PRO A 295 9.40 -11.79 -3.92
C PRO A 295 8.19 -11.97 -2.99
N GLY A 296 7.10 -11.24 -3.27
CA GLY A 296 5.88 -11.31 -2.46
C GLY A 296 5.93 -10.54 -1.14
N VAL A 297 6.99 -9.74 -0.89
CA VAL A 297 6.96 -8.71 0.15
C VAL A 297 6.12 -7.54 -0.33
N TYR A 298 5.14 -7.19 0.48
CA TYR A 298 4.26 -6.05 0.26
C TYR A 298 5.02 -4.74 0.48
N ARG A 299 4.92 -3.82 -0.49
CA ARG A 299 5.52 -2.49 -0.47
C ARG A 299 4.41 -1.44 -0.34
N PRO A 300 4.40 -0.63 0.71
CA PRO A 300 3.42 0.44 0.88
C PRO A 300 3.63 1.60 -0.12
N PHE A 301 2.54 2.19 -0.59
CA PHE A 301 2.51 3.23 -1.63
C PHE A 301 3.24 4.51 -1.24
N SER A 302 3.33 4.81 0.05
CA SER A 302 4.00 5.98 0.62
C SER A 302 5.53 5.95 0.49
N ARG A 303 6.14 4.83 0.08
CA ARG A 303 7.61 4.65 0.05
C ARG A 303 8.15 4.42 -1.36
N VAL A 304 7.66 5.19 -2.33
CA VAL A 304 8.05 5.09 -3.76
C VAL A 304 9.54 5.43 -3.99
N THR A 305 10.19 6.09 -3.04
CA THR A 305 11.61 6.47 -3.11
C THR A 305 12.50 5.57 -2.24
N GLU A 306 12.74 4.32 -2.65
CA GLU A 306 13.85 3.54 -2.07
C GLU A 306 15.16 3.87 -2.82
N PRO A 307 16.20 4.40 -2.14
CA PRO A 307 17.51 4.54 -2.75
C PRO A 307 18.13 3.16 -2.99
N GLY A 308 18.42 2.84 -4.25
CA GLY A 308 19.31 1.74 -4.63
C GLY A 308 18.67 0.54 -5.33
N ARG A 309 17.87 0.72 -6.39
CA ARG A 309 17.57 -0.38 -7.34
C ARG A 309 18.08 -0.03 -8.74
N VAL A 310 18.97 -0.85 -9.28
CA VAL A 310 19.14 -1.01 -10.74
C VAL A 310 18.46 -2.32 -11.08
N ILE A 311 17.73 -2.39 -12.18
CA ILE A 311 17.29 -3.61 -12.88
C ILE A 311 17.35 -3.27 -14.37
N VAL A 312 17.76 -4.20 -15.22
CA VAL A 312 17.97 -3.97 -16.66
C VAL A 312 17.13 -4.93 -17.47
N GLY A 313 16.25 -4.38 -18.28
CA GLY A 313 15.48 -5.02 -19.36
C GLY A 313 15.63 -4.24 -20.68
N ASP A 314 14.94 -4.68 -21.73
CA ASP A 314 14.94 -4.03 -23.04
C ASP A 314 13.82 -2.99 -23.16
N TYR A 315 14.10 -1.87 -23.84
CA TYR A 315 13.05 -0.99 -24.34
C TYR A 315 12.62 -1.46 -25.72
N MET A 316 11.51 -2.19 -25.82
CA MET A 316 10.87 -2.44 -27.11
C MET A 316 9.79 -1.38 -27.35
N ALA A 317 10.10 -0.38 -28.17
CA ALA A 317 9.07 0.46 -28.77
C ALA A 317 8.11 -0.44 -29.57
N ARG A 318 6.83 -0.45 -29.16
CA ARG A 318 5.68 -1.13 -29.78
C ARG A 318 5.92 -1.73 -31.18
N GLN A 319 5.78 -3.05 -31.29
CA GLN A 319 5.05 -3.65 -32.41
C GLN A 319 3.73 -4.22 -31.88
N VAL A 320 2.72 -3.36 -31.78
CA VAL A 320 1.35 -3.81 -31.54
C VAL A 320 0.91 -4.60 -32.77
N SER A 321 0.85 -5.93 -32.68
CA SER A 321 -0.12 -6.62 -33.54
C SER A 321 -1.48 -6.28 -32.96
N SER A 322 -2.23 -5.43 -33.66
CA SER A 322 -3.57 -4.96 -33.30
C SER A 322 -4.64 -6.05 -33.38
N SER A 323 -4.29 -7.27 -33.02
CA SER A 323 -5.10 -8.47 -33.18
C SER A 323 -4.92 -9.38 -31.97
N SER A 324 -5.43 -8.94 -30.82
CA SER A 324 -5.83 -9.88 -29.78
C SER A 324 -7.01 -10.69 -30.33
N ALA A 325 -7.03 -12.00 -30.05
CA ALA A 325 -8.13 -12.88 -30.43
C ALA A 325 -9.47 -12.51 -29.75
N TRP A 326 -9.42 -11.60 -28.77
CA TRP A 326 -10.56 -11.13 -27.98
C TRP A 326 -11.02 -9.71 -28.38
N GLY A 327 -10.59 -9.22 -29.55
CA GLY A 327 -10.83 -7.86 -30.03
C GLY A 327 -9.61 -6.96 -29.79
N PRO A 328 -9.67 -5.65 -30.15
CA PRO A 328 -8.72 -4.71 -29.54
C PRO A 328 -8.85 -4.92 -28.04
N GLY A 329 -7.75 -5.35 -27.39
CA GLY A 329 -7.75 -5.46 -25.93
C GLY A 329 -8.32 -4.16 -25.41
N VAL A 330 -9.25 -4.23 -24.45
CA VAL A 330 -9.57 -3.06 -23.65
C VAL A 330 -8.26 -2.70 -22.99
N VAL A 331 -7.50 -1.83 -23.67
CA VAL A 331 -6.55 -0.98 -23.00
C VAL A 331 -7.47 -0.19 -22.10
N HIS A 332 -7.45 -0.52 -20.81
CA HIS A 332 -7.96 0.39 -19.81
C HIS A 332 -7.01 1.59 -19.89
N GLU A 333 -7.27 2.47 -20.85
CA GLU A 333 -6.75 3.82 -20.85
C GLU A 333 -7.37 4.47 -19.61
N LEU A 334 -6.52 4.84 -18.67
CA LEU A 334 -6.85 5.83 -17.64
C LEU A 334 -6.39 7.19 -18.15
#